data_AF-A0A4S8M961-F1
#
_entry.id   AF-A0A4S8M961-F1
#
_cell.length_a   1.000
_cell.length_b   1.000
_cell.length_c   1.000
_cell.angle_alpha   90.00
_cell.angle_beta   90.00
_cell.angle_gamma   90.00
#
_symmetry.space_group_name_H-M   'P 1'
#
loop_
_entity.id
_entity.type
_entity.pdbx_description
1 polymer ?
#
loop_
_entity_poly.entity_id
_entity_poly.type
_entity_poly.pdbx_seq_one_letter_code
_entity_poly.pdbx_strand_id
1 'polypeptide(L)'
;MAQIASSLELPLNDLFPAELTQETPPTAADHACTIDQWVKWNLKRALTADVHYEHQLYGPDNTFLHSIFPIRRRFSVIPQAAIRRVIKRGAIPLDLSTGSSGGEHMGRNVKGSEIRIYPDFMVVKVVPTSEEIPRQHYIVCVVEIKPGDDEDDYREIESQMLRYMTTLLKHPYRDPELEGYVLRGTTYLKFKILDGVVVYNPGDFQSIFAPGDPLTLALCEIAVKEWNRKDVQTPAVDPLPGL
;
A
#
# COMPACT_ATOMS: atom_id res chain seq x y z
N MET A 1 35.99 9.91 18.89
CA MET A 1 35.04 9.96 17.76
C MET A 1 34.58 8.54 17.50
N ALA A 2 33.28 8.27 17.49
CA ALA A 2 32.79 6.95 17.11
C ALA A 2 33.00 6.78 15.59
N GLN A 3 33.71 5.74 15.19
CA GLN A 3 33.91 5.41 13.78
C GLN A 3 32.59 4.86 13.23
N ILE A 4 32.01 5.51 12.22
CA ILE A 4 30.80 5.02 11.57
C ILE A 4 31.22 3.84 10.71
N ALA A 5 30.82 2.62 11.08
CA ALA A 5 31.04 1.45 10.25
C ALA A 5 30.29 1.63 8.92
N SER A 6 30.97 1.35 7.80
CA SER A 6 30.34 1.37 6.48
C SER A 6 29.36 0.20 6.38
N SER A 7 28.06 0.49 6.31
CA SER A 7 27.04 -0.56 6.14
C SER A 7 27.20 -1.32 4.82
N LEU A 8 27.93 -0.77 3.84
CA LEU A 8 28.25 -1.46 2.59
C LEU A 8 29.33 -2.54 2.76
N GLU A 9 30.12 -2.47 3.84
CA GLU A 9 31.20 -3.41 4.13
C GLU A 9 30.75 -4.53 5.09
N LEU A 10 29.57 -4.39 5.70
CA LEU A 10 29.00 -5.40 6.58
C LEU A 10 28.34 -6.53 5.77
N PRO A 11 28.55 -7.80 6.14
CA PRO A 11 27.74 -8.92 5.67
C PRO A 11 26.25 -8.65 5.84
N LEU A 12 25.42 -9.12 4.92
CA LEU A 12 23.96 -8.93 4.98
C LEU A 12 23.35 -9.45 6.30
N ASN A 13 23.92 -10.53 6.85
CA ASN A 13 23.49 -11.11 8.13
C ASN A 13 23.71 -10.17 9.32
N ASP A 14 24.74 -9.33 9.26
CA ASP A 14 25.02 -8.31 10.30
C ASP A 14 24.06 -7.11 10.18
N LEU A 15 23.44 -6.95 9.00
CA LEU A 15 22.40 -5.95 8.73
C LEU A 15 20.98 -6.51 8.94
N PHE A 16 20.85 -7.78 9.36
CA PHE A 16 19.54 -8.38 9.59
C PHE A 16 18.82 -7.62 10.72
N PRO A 17 17.61 -7.10 10.48
CA PRO A 17 16.97 -6.21 11.44
C PRO A 17 16.58 -6.98 12.70
N ALA A 18 16.99 -6.47 13.87
CA ALA A 18 16.53 -6.95 15.16
C ALA A 18 15.01 -7.06 15.19
N GLU A 19 14.46 -8.08 15.86
CA GLU A 19 13.03 -8.33 15.91
C GLU A 19 12.23 -7.06 16.27
N LEU A 20 11.07 -6.91 15.63
CA LEU A 20 10.18 -5.79 15.93
C LEU A 20 9.71 -5.91 17.38
N THR A 21 10.04 -4.94 18.23
CA THR A 21 9.55 -4.91 19.61
C THR A 21 8.03 -4.71 19.61
N GLN A 22 7.34 -5.45 20.48
CA GLN A 22 5.92 -5.18 20.70
C GLN A 22 5.78 -3.86 21.46
N GLU A 23 4.97 -2.97 20.92
CA GLU A 23 4.61 -1.68 21.51
C GLU A 23 3.09 -1.64 21.66
N THR A 24 2.56 -0.95 22.67
CA THR A 24 1.13 -0.60 22.67
C THR A 24 0.88 0.34 21.49
N PRO A 25 0.03 -0.04 20.50
CA PRO A 25 -0.27 0.85 19.39
C PRO A 25 -0.96 2.13 19.91
N PRO A 26 -0.66 3.31 19.32
CA PRO A 26 -1.43 4.51 19.60
C PRO A 26 -2.88 4.33 19.10
N THR A 27 -3.82 5.16 19.56
CA THR A 27 -5.09 5.28 18.85
C THR A 27 -4.87 5.95 17.48
N ALA A 28 -5.79 5.75 16.53
CA ALA A 28 -5.68 6.42 15.23
C ALA A 28 -5.67 7.95 15.36
N ALA A 29 -6.44 8.50 16.30
CA ALA A 29 -6.46 9.93 16.59
C ALA A 29 -5.14 10.41 17.19
N ASP A 30 -4.58 9.68 18.17
CA ASP A 30 -3.27 10.03 18.73
C ASP A 30 -2.18 9.99 17.67
N HIS A 31 -2.19 8.97 16.81
CA HIS A 31 -1.25 8.84 15.71
C HIS A 31 -1.38 10.00 14.71
N ALA A 32 -2.60 10.36 14.32
CA ALA A 32 -2.88 11.50 13.44
C ALA A 32 -2.40 12.83 14.04
N CYS A 33 -2.43 12.97 15.37
CA CYS A 33 -1.90 14.14 16.09
C CYS A 33 -0.37 14.19 16.12
N THR A 34 0.33 13.07 15.88
CA THR A 34 1.80 13.07 15.78
C THR A 34 2.33 13.52 14.42
N ILE A 35 1.45 13.66 13.42
CA ILE A 35 1.83 14.11 12.08
C ILE A 35 2.15 15.60 12.13
N ASP A 36 3.38 15.95 11.75
CA ASP A 36 3.86 17.32 11.72
C ASP A 36 2.95 18.24 10.87
N GLN A 37 2.67 19.43 11.40
CA GLN A 37 1.80 20.41 10.74
C GLN A 37 2.32 20.83 9.36
N TRP A 38 3.64 20.90 9.18
CA TRP A 38 4.23 21.25 7.88
C TRP A 38 3.92 20.19 6.81
N VAL A 39 3.78 18.91 7.18
CA VAL A 39 3.42 17.83 6.26
C VAL A 39 1.98 18.00 5.78
N LYS A 40 1.05 18.24 6.71
CA LYS A 40 -0.36 18.53 6.38
C LYS A 40 -0.50 19.79 5.54
N TRP A 41 0.24 20.85 5.90
CA TRP A 41 0.30 22.09 5.14
C TRP A 41 0.84 21.87 3.73
N ASN A 42 1.93 21.09 3.58
CA ASN A 42 2.55 20.82 2.29
C ASN A 42 1.60 20.05 1.37
N LEU A 43 0.94 19.00 1.88
CA LEU A 43 -0.08 18.27 1.15
C LEU A 43 -1.23 19.19 0.72
N LYS A 44 -1.81 19.94 1.67
CA LYS A 44 -2.90 20.87 1.38
C LYS A 44 -2.50 21.92 0.36
N ARG A 45 -1.27 22.44 0.45
CA ARG A 45 -0.77 23.45 -0.49
C ARG A 45 -0.59 22.88 -1.88
N ALA A 46 -0.10 21.64 -2.00
CA ALA A 46 0.04 20.98 -3.29
C ALA A 46 -1.31 20.69 -3.94
N LEU A 47 -2.27 20.14 -3.19
CA LEU A 47 -3.60 19.78 -3.70
C LEU A 47 -4.51 20.98 -4.00
N THR A 48 -4.20 22.16 -3.45
CA THR A 48 -4.96 23.40 -3.68
C THR A 48 -4.25 24.40 -4.58
N ALA A 49 -2.99 24.14 -4.92
CA ALA A 49 -2.31 24.89 -5.94
C ALA A 49 -2.80 24.40 -7.31
N ASP A 50 -2.84 25.30 -8.28
CA ASP A 50 -3.12 24.97 -9.68
C ASP A 50 -1.87 24.30 -10.28
N VAL A 51 -1.65 23.06 -9.88
CA VAL A 51 -0.46 22.28 -10.22
C VAL A 51 -0.79 21.39 -11.41
N HIS A 52 -0.34 21.79 -12.59
CA HIS A 52 -0.67 21.08 -13.84
C HIS A 52 0.01 19.72 -14.00
N TYR A 53 0.96 19.35 -13.14
CA TYR A 53 1.76 18.13 -13.32
C TYR A 53 1.69 17.19 -12.13
N GLU A 54 1.29 15.95 -12.39
CA GLU A 54 1.14 14.86 -11.42
C GLU A 54 2.41 14.62 -10.58
N HIS A 55 3.60 14.68 -11.17
CA HIS A 55 4.87 14.47 -10.45
C HIS A 55 5.13 15.49 -9.33
N GLN A 56 4.46 16.65 -9.36
CA GLN A 56 4.59 17.67 -8.32
C GLN A 56 3.74 17.33 -7.08
N LEU A 57 2.75 16.44 -7.22
CA LEU A 57 1.93 15.91 -6.13
C LEU A 57 2.64 14.76 -5.40
N TYR A 58 3.43 13.96 -6.13
CA TYR A 58 4.15 12.80 -5.59
C TYR A 58 5.01 13.10 -4.35
N GLY A 59 5.72 14.23 -4.33
CA GLY A 59 6.55 14.60 -3.18
C GLY A 59 5.73 14.80 -1.90
N PRO A 60 4.75 15.73 -1.91
CA PRO A 60 3.78 15.92 -0.83
C PRO A 60 3.03 14.65 -0.42
N ASP A 61 2.50 13.87 -1.37
CA ASP A 61 1.75 12.64 -1.08
C ASP A 61 2.65 11.59 -0.43
N ASN A 62 3.83 11.35 -0.97
CA ASN A 62 4.80 10.41 -0.40
C ASN A 62 5.23 10.83 1.01
N THR A 63 5.46 12.13 1.22
CA THR A 63 5.82 12.68 2.55
C THR A 63 4.69 12.45 3.55
N PHE A 64 3.44 12.71 3.14
CA PHE A 64 2.27 12.48 3.97
C PHE A 64 2.09 11.00 4.31
N LEU A 65 2.15 10.10 3.32
CA LEU A 65 2.05 8.66 3.55
C LEU A 65 3.16 8.15 4.48
N HIS A 66 4.41 8.58 4.30
CA HIS A 66 5.50 8.19 5.19
C HIS A 66 5.36 8.73 6.63
N SER A 67 4.67 9.86 6.82
CA SER A 67 4.35 10.36 8.16
C SER A 67 3.30 9.48 8.88
N ILE A 68 2.38 8.87 8.13
CA ILE A 68 1.36 7.96 8.65
C ILE A 68 1.90 6.54 8.81
N PHE A 69 2.78 6.10 7.92
CA PHE A 69 3.29 4.73 7.88
C PHE A 69 4.78 4.70 8.26
N PRO A 70 5.10 4.71 9.57
CA PRO A 70 6.45 5.00 10.02
C PRO A 70 7.40 3.82 9.78
N ILE A 71 8.57 4.12 9.21
CA ILE A 71 9.63 3.15 8.88
C ILE A 71 10.10 2.39 10.14
N ARG A 72 10.11 3.03 11.32
CA ARG A 72 10.48 2.38 12.60
C ARG A 72 9.57 1.18 12.94
N ARG A 73 8.36 1.17 12.39
CA ARG A 73 7.40 0.06 12.51
C ARG A 73 7.40 -0.82 11.27
N ARG A 74 8.45 -0.79 10.45
CA ARG A 74 8.64 -1.61 9.24
C ARG A 74 7.54 -1.46 8.20
N PHE A 75 6.91 -0.29 8.12
CA PHE A 75 6.12 0.05 6.94
C PHE A 75 7.02 0.51 5.80
N SER A 76 6.60 0.23 4.58
CA SER A 76 7.20 0.78 3.37
C SER A 76 6.08 1.31 2.48
N VAL A 77 6.20 2.57 2.09
CA VAL A 77 5.42 3.17 1.01
C VAL A 77 6.22 2.93 -0.28
N ILE A 78 5.64 2.19 -1.21
CA ILE A 78 6.29 1.80 -2.46
C ILE A 78 5.64 2.59 -3.59
N PRO A 79 6.33 3.58 -4.18
CA PRO A 79 5.82 4.27 -5.36
C PRO A 79 5.81 3.32 -6.56
N GLN A 80 4.77 3.41 -7.39
CA GLN A 80 4.61 2.64 -8.63
C GLN A 80 4.83 1.13 -8.43
N ALA A 81 4.23 0.60 -7.36
CA ALA A 81 4.40 -0.79 -6.99
C ALA A 81 3.74 -1.71 -8.01
N ALA A 82 4.51 -2.54 -8.71
CA ALA A 82 3.96 -3.45 -9.71
C ALA A 82 3.07 -4.52 -9.06
N ILE A 83 1.75 -4.43 -9.28
CA ILE A 83 0.82 -5.52 -9.01
C ILE A 83 0.89 -6.48 -10.19
N ARG A 84 1.21 -7.73 -9.88
CA ARG A 84 1.26 -8.82 -10.85
C ARG A 84 0.10 -9.77 -10.60
N ARG A 85 -0.41 -10.35 -11.68
CA ARG A 85 -1.50 -11.32 -11.60
C ARG A 85 -0.96 -12.64 -11.03
N VAL A 86 -1.50 -13.05 -9.88
CA VAL A 86 -1.18 -14.33 -9.25
C VAL A 86 -1.76 -15.46 -10.11
N ILE A 87 -0.92 -16.45 -10.46
CA ILE A 87 -1.34 -17.64 -11.20
C ILE A 87 -1.93 -18.64 -10.20
N LYS A 88 -3.05 -19.29 -10.55
CA LYS A 88 -3.62 -20.36 -9.73
C LYS A 88 -2.63 -21.54 -9.67
N ARG A 89 -2.34 -22.04 -8.46
CA ARG A 89 -1.60 -23.29 -8.26
C ARG A 89 -2.25 -24.40 -9.10
N GLY A 90 -1.48 -25.03 -9.99
CA GLY A 90 -1.93 -26.12 -10.86
C GLY A 90 -2.03 -25.77 -12.36
N ALA A 91 -1.93 -24.50 -12.74
CA ALA A 91 -1.55 -24.18 -14.12
C ALA A 91 -0.06 -24.51 -14.28
N ILE A 92 0.33 -25.22 -15.34
CA ILE A 92 1.74 -25.45 -15.68
C ILE A 92 2.17 -24.37 -16.69
N PRO A 93 2.72 -23.22 -16.26
CA PRO A 93 3.57 -22.42 -17.12
C PRO A 93 5.04 -22.70 -16.80
N LEU A 94 5.83 -22.89 -17.86
CA LEU A 94 7.24 -23.29 -17.84
C LEU A 94 8.21 -22.28 -17.19
N ASP A 95 7.73 -21.14 -16.68
CA ASP A 95 8.55 -20.12 -16.02
C ASP A 95 7.72 -19.38 -14.97
N LEU A 96 7.86 -19.76 -13.69
CA LEU A 96 7.28 -19.08 -12.54
C LEU A 96 8.37 -18.31 -11.80
N SER A 97 8.09 -17.06 -11.43
CA SER A 97 8.94 -16.24 -10.56
C SER A 97 8.16 -15.75 -9.36
N THR A 98 8.73 -15.86 -8.16
CA THR A 98 8.13 -15.34 -6.93
C THR A 98 8.47 -13.86 -6.79
N GLY A 99 7.45 -13.00 -6.69
CA GLY A 99 7.64 -11.57 -6.46
C GLY A 99 8.06 -11.26 -5.01
N SER A 100 8.50 -10.04 -4.73
CA SER A 100 8.83 -9.61 -3.35
C SER A 100 7.63 -9.65 -2.39
N SER A 101 6.44 -9.65 -2.96
CA SER A 101 5.19 -9.84 -2.25
C SER A 101 4.89 -11.30 -1.95
N GLY A 102 5.71 -12.27 -2.39
CA GLY A 102 5.51 -13.71 -2.18
C GLY A 102 4.52 -14.38 -3.16
N GLY A 103 3.83 -13.62 -4.02
CA GLY A 103 2.98 -14.17 -5.07
C GLY A 103 3.79 -14.84 -6.20
N GLU A 104 3.27 -15.95 -6.74
CA GLU A 104 3.78 -16.59 -7.96
C GLU A 104 3.31 -15.84 -9.20
N HIS A 105 4.26 -15.45 -10.07
CA HIS A 105 4.01 -14.67 -11.28
C HIS A 105 4.67 -15.33 -12.49
N MET A 106 4.20 -15.03 -13.70
CA MET A 106 4.87 -15.51 -14.92
C MET A 106 6.26 -14.89 -15.04
N GLY A 107 7.26 -15.70 -15.38
CA GLY A 107 8.62 -15.24 -15.64
C GLY A 107 8.70 -14.33 -16.86
N ARG A 108 9.75 -13.50 -16.91
CA ARG A 108 9.95 -12.45 -17.94
C ARG A 108 10.01 -12.97 -19.40
N ASN A 109 10.18 -14.27 -19.60
CA ASN A 109 10.45 -14.87 -20.91
C ASN A 109 9.22 -15.43 -21.64
N VAL A 110 8.03 -15.40 -21.04
CA VAL A 110 6.81 -15.87 -21.72
C VAL A 110 6.22 -14.76 -22.58
N LYS A 111 6.34 -14.91 -23.92
CA LYS A 111 5.64 -14.07 -24.90
C LYS A 111 4.12 -14.27 -24.76
N GLY A 112 3.47 -13.40 -23.99
CA GLY A 112 2.02 -13.45 -23.75
C GLY A 112 1.61 -12.61 -22.54
N SER A 113 1.78 -11.29 -22.65
CA SER A 113 1.26 -10.22 -21.79
C SER A 113 1.07 -10.54 -20.29
N GLU A 114 2.17 -10.48 -19.52
CA GLU A 114 2.06 -10.18 -18.09
C GLU A 114 1.45 -8.77 -17.95
N ILE A 115 0.13 -8.68 -17.71
CA ILE A 115 -0.54 -7.41 -17.44
C ILE A 115 -0.06 -6.95 -16.06
N ARG A 116 0.90 -6.03 -16.07
CA ARG A 116 1.35 -5.32 -14.87
C ARG A 116 0.52 -4.06 -14.73
N ILE A 117 -0.01 -3.86 -13.54
CA ILE A 117 -0.74 -2.65 -13.18
C ILE A 117 0.01 -1.98 -12.02
N TYR A 118 0.09 -0.66 -12.06
CA TYR A 118 0.98 0.14 -11.23
C TYR A 118 0.14 1.21 -10.53
N PRO A 119 -0.37 0.96 -9.32
CA PRO A 119 -0.87 2.04 -8.48
C PRO A 119 0.25 3.05 -8.18
N ASP A 120 -0.12 4.32 -7.99
CA ASP A 120 0.84 5.36 -7.63
C ASP A 120 1.59 5.02 -6.34
N PHE A 121 0.87 4.53 -5.34
CA PHE A 121 1.46 4.06 -4.10
C PHE A 121 0.82 2.75 -3.61
N MET A 122 1.66 1.88 -3.07
CA MET A 122 1.24 0.73 -2.29
C MET A 122 1.94 0.76 -0.95
N VAL A 123 1.17 0.64 0.12
CA VAL A 123 1.72 0.57 1.47
C VAL A 123 1.78 -0.89 1.88
N VAL A 124 2.94 -1.31 2.36
CA VAL A 124 3.17 -2.68 2.81
C VAL A 124 3.79 -2.69 4.20
N LYS A 125 3.51 -3.75 4.95
CA LYS A 125 4.32 -4.17 6.09
C LYS A 125 5.43 -5.07 5.58
N VAL A 126 6.67 -4.72 5.91
CA VAL A 126 7.84 -5.53 5.57
C VAL A 126 8.10 -6.53 6.69
N VAL A 127 8.00 -7.81 6.36
CA VAL A 127 8.26 -8.93 7.26
C VAL A 127 9.56 -9.62 6.82
N PRO A 128 10.66 -9.51 7.58
CA PRO A 128 11.86 -10.30 7.34
C PRO A 128 11.55 -11.79 7.52
N THR A 129 12.06 -12.64 6.62
CA THR A 129 11.72 -14.07 6.61
C THR A 129 12.93 -14.99 6.77
N SER A 130 13.73 -15.20 5.72
CA SER A 130 14.89 -16.11 5.75
C SER A 130 16.00 -15.60 4.82
N GLU A 131 17.15 -16.27 4.77
CA GLU A 131 18.23 -15.92 3.83
C GLU A 131 17.81 -16.11 2.36
N GLU A 132 16.96 -17.09 2.06
CA GLU A 132 16.51 -17.39 0.68
C GLU A 132 15.43 -16.43 0.18
N ILE A 133 14.52 -16.03 1.06
CA ILE A 133 13.52 -14.98 0.79
C ILE A 133 13.76 -13.89 1.84
N PRO A 134 14.50 -12.81 1.50
CA PRO A 134 14.98 -11.86 2.50
C PRO A 134 13.84 -11.11 3.20
N ARG A 135 12.70 -10.97 2.52
CA ARG A 135 11.50 -10.32 3.05
C ARG A 135 10.25 -10.73 2.29
N GLN A 136 9.12 -10.61 2.97
CA GLN A 136 7.81 -10.62 2.38
C GLN A 136 7.12 -9.28 2.60
N HIS A 137 6.33 -8.86 1.61
CA HIS A 137 5.51 -7.65 1.68
C HIS A 137 4.06 -8.04 1.94
N TYR A 138 3.54 -7.66 3.11
CA TYR A 138 2.12 -7.78 3.42
C TYR A 138 1.41 -6.47 3.05
N ILE A 139 0.51 -6.52 2.08
CA ILE A 139 -0.11 -5.33 1.49
C ILE A 139 -1.22 -4.82 2.41
N VAL A 140 -1.15 -3.56 2.84
CA VAL A 140 -2.10 -2.98 3.80
C VAL A 140 -2.94 -1.84 3.22
N CYS A 141 -2.47 -1.17 2.18
CA CYS A 141 -3.22 -0.10 1.53
C CYS A 141 -2.75 0.11 0.08
N VAL A 142 -3.67 0.53 -0.79
CA VAL A 142 -3.38 1.01 -2.14
C VAL A 142 -3.86 2.44 -2.27
N VAL A 143 -3.05 3.29 -2.89
CA VAL A 143 -3.37 4.70 -3.09
C VAL A 143 -3.09 5.06 -4.54
N GLU A 144 -4.08 5.67 -5.19
CA GLU A 144 -3.99 6.24 -6.54
C GLU A 144 -4.26 7.74 -6.44
N ILE A 145 -3.53 8.54 -7.21
CA ILE A 145 -3.66 9.99 -7.28
C ILE A 145 -4.16 10.35 -8.67
N LYS A 146 -5.13 11.25 -8.72
CA LYS A 146 -5.63 11.85 -9.93
C LYS A 146 -5.54 13.36 -9.86
N PRO A 147 -5.17 14.03 -10.96
CA PRO A 147 -5.25 15.48 -11.04
C PRO A 147 -6.70 15.94 -10.78
N GLY A 148 -6.83 17.09 -10.12
CA GLY A 148 -8.15 17.63 -9.73
C GLY A 148 -8.94 18.22 -10.89
N ASP A 149 -8.25 18.58 -11.99
CA ASP A 149 -8.77 19.45 -13.04
C ASP A 149 -9.21 18.71 -14.31
N ASP A 150 -8.88 17.42 -14.43
CA ASP A 150 -9.30 16.65 -15.59
C ASP A 150 -10.78 16.30 -15.48
N GLU A 151 -11.53 16.50 -16.58
CA GLU A 151 -12.82 15.86 -16.85
C GLU A 151 -12.66 14.33 -17.04
N ASP A 152 -11.77 13.71 -16.27
CA ASP A 152 -11.62 12.26 -16.23
C ASP A 152 -13.01 11.66 -15.98
N ASP A 153 -13.38 10.71 -16.84
CA ASP A 153 -14.60 9.95 -16.65
C ASP A 153 -14.51 9.30 -15.27
N TYR A 154 -15.42 9.68 -14.36
CA TYR A 154 -15.50 9.08 -13.03
C TYR A 154 -15.43 7.54 -13.09
N ARG A 155 -15.96 6.96 -14.17
CA ARG A 155 -15.91 5.53 -14.45
C ARG A 155 -14.51 5.00 -14.70
N GLU A 156 -13.62 5.79 -15.28
CA GLU A 156 -12.22 5.41 -15.51
C GLU A 156 -11.47 5.31 -14.17
N ILE A 157 -11.64 6.31 -13.31
CA ILE A 157 -11.07 6.33 -11.96
C ILE A 157 -11.55 5.12 -11.15
N GLU A 158 -12.85 4.87 -11.14
CA GLU A 158 -13.45 3.72 -10.47
C GLU A 158 -12.94 2.40 -11.05
N SER A 159 -12.95 2.26 -12.38
CA SER A 159 -12.49 1.08 -13.10
C SER A 159 -11.03 0.74 -12.78
N GLN A 160 -10.17 1.75 -12.69
CA GLN A 160 -8.76 1.56 -12.39
C GLN A 160 -8.53 1.03 -10.96
N MET A 161 -9.14 1.66 -9.95
CA MET A 161 -9.02 1.18 -8.57
C MET A 161 -9.69 -0.19 -8.37
N LEU A 162 -10.86 -0.43 -8.98
CA LEU A 162 -11.50 -1.75 -8.98
C LEU A 162 -10.59 -2.83 -9.55
N ARG A 163 -9.88 -2.52 -10.65
CA ARG A 163 -8.91 -3.45 -11.25
C ARG A 163 -7.77 -3.78 -10.28
N TYR A 164 -7.24 -2.80 -9.55
CA TYR A 164 -6.21 -3.05 -8.53
C TYR A 164 -6.75 -3.93 -7.40
N MET A 165 -7.85 -3.52 -6.78
CA MET A 165 -8.42 -4.20 -5.62
C MET A 165 -8.87 -5.64 -5.96
N THR A 166 -9.47 -5.85 -7.13
CA THR A 166 -9.85 -7.19 -7.63
C THR A 166 -8.65 -8.08 -7.91
N THR A 167 -7.53 -7.49 -8.36
CA THR A 167 -6.30 -8.25 -8.58
C THR A 167 -5.68 -8.65 -7.24
N LEU A 168 -5.63 -7.72 -6.27
CA LEU A 168 -5.11 -7.95 -4.92
C LEU A 168 -5.99 -8.89 -4.10
N LEU A 169 -7.27 -8.99 -4.41
CA LEU A 169 -8.20 -9.97 -3.82
C LEU A 169 -7.63 -11.39 -3.84
N LYS A 170 -6.87 -11.73 -4.91
CA LYS A 170 -6.21 -13.03 -5.14
C LYS A 170 -4.81 -13.12 -4.55
N HIS A 171 -4.28 -12.03 -4.01
CA HIS A 171 -2.94 -11.99 -3.44
C HIS A 171 -2.93 -12.66 -2.06
N PRO A 172 -2.02 -13.61 -1.78
CA PRO A 172 -2.01 -14.31 -0.51
C PRO A 172 -1.59 -13.43 0.67
N TYR A 173 -0.76 -12.42 0.43
CA TYR A 173 -0.18 -11.58 1.48
C TYR A 173 -0.75 -10.16 1.44
N ARG A 174 -2.02 -10.03 1.84
CA ARG A 174 -2.72 -8.74 1.97
C ARG A 174 -3.60 -8.73 3.22
N ASP A 175 -4.00 -7.53 3.62
CA ASP A 175 -5.12 -7.35 4.55
C ASP A 175 -6.41 -7.97 3.95
N PRO A 176 -7.09 -8.90 4.67
CA PRO A 176 -8.40 -9.41 4.28
C PRO A 176 -9.42 -8.30 4.01
N GLU A 177 -9.32 -7.19 4.73
CA GLU A 177 -10.14 -5.99 4.64
C GLU A 177 -9.43 -4.84 3.93
N LEU A 178 -8.48 -5.14 3.04
CA LEU A 178 -7.65 -4.15 2.32
C LEU A 178 -8.49 -2.95 1.86
N GLU A 179 -7.96 -1.76 2.12
CA GLU A 179 -8.58 -0.52 1.71
C GLU A 179 -7.76 0.17 0.61
N GLY A 180 -8.47 0.71 -0.37
CA GLY A 180 -7.93 1.46 -1.49
C GLY A 180 -8.46 2.89 -1.48
N TYR A 181 -7.62 3.86 -1.80
CA TYR A 181 -7.98 5.27 -1.81
C TYR A 181 -7.60 5.89 -3.15
N VAL A 182 -8.56 6.58 -3.78
CA VAL A 182 -8.26 7.47 -4.91
C VAL A 182 -8.29 8.89 -4.37
N LEU A 183 -7.19 9.62 -4.42
CA LEU A 183 -7.15 11.05 -4.15
C LEU A 183 -7.33 11.81 -5.46
N ARG A 184 -8.24 12.79 -5.46
CA ARG A 184 -8.47 13.67 -6.61
C ARG A 184 -8.62 15.11 -6.12
N GLY A 185 -7.62 15.95 -6.41
CA GLY A 185 -7.57 17.29 -5.86
C GLY A 185 -7.74 17.27 -4.33
N THR A 186 -8.75 17.96 -3.80
CA THR A 186 -9.03 18.00 -2.35
C THR A 186 -10.02 16.94 -1.85
N THR A 187 -10.38 15.96 -2.68
CA THR A 187 -11.33 14.90 -2.32
C THR A 187 -10.70 13.51 -2.45
N TYR A 188 -11.35 12.51 -1.86
CA TYR A 188 -10.96 11.12 -2.03
C TYR A 188 -12.17 10.20 -2.12
N LEU A 189 -11.99 9.05 -2.77
CA LEU A 189 -12.95 7.95 -2.83
C LEU A 189 -12.33 6.71 -2.18
N LYS A 190 -13.09 6.05 -1.29
CA LYS A 190 -12.66 4.86 -0.55
C LYS A 190 -13.24 3.58 -1.15
N PHE A 191 -12.38 2.58 -1.28
CA PHE A 191 -12.70 1.20 -1.64
C PHE A 191 -12.28 0.30 -0.49
N LYS A 192 -13.03 -0.77 -0.24
CA LYS A 192 -12.70 -1.75 0.79
C LYS A 192 -13.00 -3.17 0.29
N ILE A 193 -12.18 -4.14 0.70
CA ILE A 193 -12.55 -5.55 0.55
C ILE A 193 -13.42 -5.95 1.74
N LEU A 194 -14.60 -6.50 1.47
CA LEU A 194 -15.50 -7.07 2.47
C LEU A 194 -16.01 -8.40 1.93
N ASP A 195 -15.91 -9.48 2.70
CA ASP A 195 -16.41 -10.81 2.34
C ASP A 195 -16.00 -11.29 0.94
N GLY A 196 -14.76 -10.99 0.54
CA GLY A 196 -14.22 -11.43 -0.75
C GLY A 196 -14.67 -10.61 -1.96
N VAL A 197 -15.38 -9.48 -1.76
CA VAL A 197 -15.78 -8.55 -2.81
C VAL A 197 -15.25 -7.14 -2.54
N VAL A 198 -15.06 -6.35 -3.60
CA VAL A 198 -14.68 -4.94 -3.48
C VAL A 198 -15.97 -4.13 -3.33
N VAL A 199 -16.10 -3.43 -2.21
CA VAL A 199 -17.22 -2.52 -1.91
C VAL A 199 -16.75 -1.07 -1.93
N TYR A 200 -17.58 -0.20 -2.46
CA TYR A 200 -17.40 1.25 -2.49
C TYR A 200 -18.75 1.91 -2.80
N ASN A 201 -18.86 3.20 -2.53
CA ASN A 201 -20.04 4.00 -2.88
C ASN A 201 -19.69 4.86 -4.11
N PRO A 202 -20.19 4.54 -5.31
CA PRO A 202 -19.89 5.33 -6.50
C PRO A 202 -20.23 6.81 -6.31
N GLY A 203 -19.32 7.69 -6.71
CA GLY A 203 -19.47 9.15 -6.56
C GLY A 203 -19.42 9.71 -5.13
N ASP A 204 -19.21 8.88 -4.09
CA ASP A 204 -19.12 9.31 -2.69
C ASP A 204 -17.73 9.90 -2.35
N PHE A 205 -17.38 10.97 -3.05
CA PHE A 205 -16.13 11.70 -2.82
C PHE A 205 -16.24 12.51 -1.52
N GLN A 206 -15.32 12.25 -0.60
CA GLN A 206 -15.22 12.94 0.68
C GLN A 206 -14.09 13.96 0.63
N SER A 207 -14.23 15.09 1.33
CA SER A 207 -13.12 16.05 1.41
C SER A 207 -12.00 15.49 2.29
N ILE A 208 -10.77 15.55 1.77
CA ILE A 208 -9.55 15.17 2.50
C ILE A 208 -9.39 16.00 3.78
N PHE A 209 -9.77 17.28 3.70
CA PHE A 209 -9.62 18.28 4.76
C PHE A 209 -10.95 18.61 5.46
N ALA A 210 -11.94 17.69 5.41
CA ALA A 210 -13.17 17.85 6.18
C ALA A 210 -12.87 17.92 7.69
N PRO A 211 -13.73 18.56 8.51
CA PRO A 211 -13.61 18.50 9.96
C PRO A 211 -13.44 17.06 10.46
N GLY A 212 -12.39 16.84 11.26
CA GLY A 212 -12.04 15.50 11.75
C GLY A 212 -10.98 14.77 10.92
N ASP A 213 -10.43 15.37 9.85
CA ASP A 213 -9.36 14.80 9.01
C ASP A 213 -9.63 13.32 8.59
N PRO A 214 -10.78 13.02 7.96
CA PRO A 214 -11.27 11.64 7.81
C PRO A 214 -10.33 10.74 7.01
N LEU A 215 -9.67 11.25 5.96
CA LEU A 215 -8.64 10.49 5.24
C LEU A 215 -7.46 10.13 6.16
N THR A 216 -6.96 11.12 6.91
CA THR A 216 -5.82 10.92 7.81
C THR A 216 -6.14 9.89 8.87
N LEU A 217 -7.32 9.99 9.49
CA LEU A 217 -7.77 9.02 10.49
C LEU A 217 -7.88 7.61 9.89
N ALA A 218 -8.52 7.46 8.73
CA ALA A 218 -8.69 6.15 8.10
C ALA A 218 -7.34 5.49 7.75
N LEU A 219 -6.37 6.25 7.24
CA LEU A 219 -5.02 5.75 6.99
C LEU A 219 -4.27 5.42 8.31
N CYS A 220 -4.47 6.21 9.36
CA CYS A 220 -3.92 5.93 10.68
C CYS A 220 -4.52 4.67 11.31
N GLU A 221 -5.81 4.39 11.11
CA GLU A 221 -6.45 3.14 11.54
C GLU A 221 -5.77 1.92 10.92
N ILE A 222 -5.46 1.97 9.62
CA ILE A 222 -4.70 0.91 8.93
C ILE A 222 -3.31 0.74 9.55
N ALA A 223 -2.59 1.85 9.77
CA ALA A 223 -1.25 1.81 10.37
C ALA A 223 -1.27 1.22 11.79
N VAL A 224 -2.25 1.61 12.61
CA VAL A 224 -2.43 1.13 13.99
C VAL A 224 -2.83 -0.34 14.03
N LYS A 225 -3.77 -0.78 13.18
CA LYS A 225 -4.17 -2.19 13.05
C LYS A 225 -2.95 -3.07 12.80
N GLU A 226 -2.04 -2.61 11.94
CA GLU A 226 -0.87 -3.37 11.50
C GLU A 226 0.42 -2.99 12.24
N TRP A 227 0.31 -2.27 13.36
CA TRP A 227 1.45 -1.68 14.08
C TRP A 227 2.49 -2.70 14.51
N ASN A 228 2.04 -3.85 15.01
CA ASN A 228 2.88 -4.91 15.58
C ASN A 228 3.00 -6.14 14.67
N ARG A 229 2.50 -6.12 13.42
CA ARG A 229 2.58 -7.30 12.54
C ARG A 229 4.02 -7.79 12.37
N LYS A 230 4.22 -9.09 12.61
CA LYS A 230 5.52 -9.80 12.48
C LYS A 230 5.48 -10.95 11.46
N ASP A 231 4.32 -11.27 10.91
CA ASP A 231 4.10 -12.36 9.98
C ASP A 231 3.21 -11.90 8.82
N VAL A 232 3.19 -12.69 7.76
CA VAL A 232 2.32 -12.45 6.60
C VAL A 232 1.15 -13.44 6.53
N GLN A 233 0.95 -14.27 7.55
CA GLN A 233 -0.09 -15.30 7.48
C GLN A 233 -1.45 -14.62 7.34
N THR A 234 -2.11 -14.87 6.21
CA THR A 234 -3.54 -14.59 6.06
C THR A 234 -4.27 -15.53 7.02
N PRO A 235 -5.23 -15.06 7.83
CA PRO A 235 -6.12 -15.96 8.55
C PRO A 235 -6.65 -16.99 7.55
N ALA A 236 -6.66 -18.28 7.94
CA ALA A 236 -7.15 -19.34 7.08
C ALA A 236 -8.57 -18.96 6.61
N VAL A 237 -8.71 -18.61 5.33
CA VAL A 237 -10.02 -18.54 4.70
C VAL A 237 -10.43 -20.00 4.58
N ASP A 238 -11.41 -20.42 5.38
CA ASP A 238 -12.03 -21.73 5.19
C ASP A 238 -12.36 -21.87 3.70
N PRO A 239 -11.99 -22.98 3.06
CA PRO A 239 -12.39 -23.21 1.68
C PRO A 239 -13.90 -23.05 1.62
N LEU A 240 -14.37 -22.11 0.77
CA LEU A 240 -15.79 -21.88 0.55
C LEU A 240 -16.48 -23.25 0.42
N PRO A 241 -17.53 -23.53 1.21
CA PRO A 241 -18.24 -24.80 1.10
C PRO A 241 -18.88 -24.88 -0.29
N GLY A 242 -18.28 -25.71 -1.16
CA GLY A 242 -18.89 -26.15 -2.41
C GLY A 242 -18.71 -25.22 -3.62
N LEU A 243 -17.52 -25.22 -4.21
CA LEU A 243 -17.33 -25.02 -5.66
C LEU A 243 -16.42 -26.11 -6.23
#